data_AF-A0A2M7UAT4-F1
#
_entry.id   AF-A0A2M7UAT4-F1
#
_cell.length_a   1.000
_cell.length_b   1.000
_cell.length_c   1.000
_cell.angle_alpha   90.00
_cell.angle_beta   90.00
_cell.angle_gamma   90.00
#
_symmetry.space_group_name_H-M   'P 1'
#
loop_
_entity.id
_entity.type
_entity.pdbx_description
1 polymer ?
#
loop_
_entity_poly.entity_id
_entity_poly.type
_entity_poly.pdbx_seq_one_letter_code
_entity_poly.pdbx_strand_id
1 'polypeptide(L)'
;LLLAGVTWSLILVNSLPMVVDMAPQDRLGAYTGLYYLSSQASAIAGPIMAGKIIQIFHNDYGTGFIYGAVTLVIALFFMWFVRRGEALTD
;
A
#
# COMPACT_ATOMS: atom_id res chain seq x y z
N LEU A 1 10.06 -6.44 14.61
CA LEU A 1 9.56 -7.50 13.70
C LEU A 1 8.13 -7.92 14.01
N LEU A 2 7.78 -8.31 15.25
CA LEU A 2 6.39 -8.65 15.62
C LEU A 2 5.37 -7.55 15.30
N LEU A 3 5.62 -6.31 15.77
CA LEU A 3 4.74 -5.17 15.50
C LEU A 3 4.62 -4.86 14.00
N ALA A 4 5.73 -4.97 13.27
CA ALA A 4 5.74 -4.77 11.81
C ALA A 4 4.90 -5.83 11.09
N GLY A 5 4.99 -7.10 11.51
CA GLY A 5 4.20 -8.20 10.95
C GLY A 5 2.69 -8.06 11.23
N VAL A 6 2.33 -7.72 12.47
CA VAL A 6 0.92 -7.47 12.84
C VAL A 6 0.35 -6.30 12.03
N THR A 7 1.09 -5.19 11.94
CA THR A 7 0.67 -4.01 11.18
C THR A 7 0.52 -4.34 9.69
N TRP A 8 1.45 -5.09 9.11
CA TRP A 8 1.39 -5.51 7.72
C TRP A 8 0.17 -6.38 7.41
N SER A 9 -0.14 -7.35 8.28
CA SER A 9 -1.33 -8.20 8.13
C SER A 9 -2.63 -7.40 8.18
N LEU A 10 -2.72 -6.39 9.06
CA LEU A 10 -3.89 -5.51 9.14
C LEU A 10 -4.12 -4.74 7.84
N ILE A 11 -3.05 -4.23 7.22
CA ILE A 11 -3.14 -3.52 5.93
C ILE A 11 -3.57 -4.49 4.83
N LEU A 12 -2.95 -5.67 4.76
CA LEU A 12 -3.15 -6.61 3.67
C LEU A 12 -4.56 -7.22 3.65
N VAL A 13 -5.14 -7.49 4.83
CA VAL A 13 -6.49 -8.05 4.94
C VAL A 13 -7.57 -7.02 4.62
N ASN A 14 -7.37 -5.74 4.94
CA ASN A 14 -8.39 -4.70 4.74
C ASN A 14 -8.33 -4.01 3.37
N SER A 15 -7.22 -4.11 2.64
CA SER A 15 -7.05 -3.38 1.38
C SER A 15 -7.98 -3.87 0.25
N LEU A 16 -8.19 -5.18 0.13
CA LEU A 16 -9.06 -5.75 -0.90
C LEU A 16 -10.56 -5.46 -0.67
N PRO A 17 -11.14 -5.69 0.53
CA PRO A 17 -12.54 -5.37 0.78
C PRO A 17 -12.82 -3.87 0.62
N MET A 18 -11.90 -2.99 1.04
CA MET A 18 -12.06 -1.54 0.82
C MET A 18 -12.23 -1.16 -0.66
N VAL A 19 -11.44 -1.75 -1.56
CA VAL A 19 -11.54 -1.48 -3.00
C VAL A 19 -12.82 -2.07 -3.60
N VAL A 20 -13.22 -3.25 -3.12
CA VAL A 20 -14.46 -3.92 -3.53
C VAL A 20 -15.69 -3.13 -3.07
N ASP A 21 -15.68 -2.59 -1.86
CA ASP A 21 -16.80 -1.81 -1.28
C ASP A 21 -16.96 -0.44 -1.96
N MET A 22 -15.89 0.13 -2.52
CA MET A 22 -15.95 1.36 -3.32
C MET A 22 -16.43 1.13 -4.77
N ALA A 23 -16.44 -0.12 -5.25
CA ALA A 23 -16.75 -0.45 -6.62
C ALA A 23 -18.25 -0.69 -6.84
N PRO A 24 -18.88 -0.08 -7.87
CA PRO A 24 -20.21 -0.49 -8.30
C PRO A 24 -20.22 -1.97 -8.71
N GLN A 25 -21.29 -2.70 -8.37
CA GLN A 25 -21.42 -4.15 -8.63
C GLN A 25 -21.13 -4.50 -10.11
N ASP A 26 -21.54 -3.66 -11.06
CA ASP A 26 -21.30 -3.86 -12.50
C ASP A 26 -19.84 -3.68 -12.95
N ARG A 27 -18.97 -3.12 -12.10
CA ARG A 27 -17.56 -2.83 -12.43
C ARG A 27 -16.56 -3.46 -11.46
N LEU A 28 -17.01 -4.36 -10.59
CA LEU A 28 -16.17 -5.06 -9.61
C LEU A 28 -14.88 -5.65 -10.22
N GLY A 29 -14.99 -6.30 -11.38
CA GLY A 29 -13.84 -6.90 -12.08
C GLY A 29 -12.80 -5.88 -12.54
N ALA A 30 -13.21 -4.65 -12.89
CA ALA A 30 -12.28 -3.60 -13.30
C ALA A 30 -11.53 -3.00 -12.10
N TYR A 31 -12.20 -2.84 -10.95
CA TYR A 31 -11.59 -2.32 -9.72
C TYR A 31 -10.61 -3.33 -9.10
N THR A 32 -10.95 -4.61 -9.07
CA THR A 32 -10.03 -5.66 -8.62
C THR A 32 -8.86 -5.82 -9.59
N GLY A 33 -9.10 -5.72 -10.90
CA GLY A 33 -8.05 -5.68 -11.91
C GLY A 33 -7.07 -4.53 -11.71
N LEU A 34 -7.57 -3.32 -11.43
CA LEU A 34 -6.74 -2.16 -11.14
C LEU A 34 -5.94 -2.34 -9.84
N TYR A 35 -6.56 -2.88 -8.79
CA TYR A 35 -5.87 -3.19 -7.53
C TYR A 35 -4.68 -4.13 -7.75
N TYR A 36 -4.90 -5.26 -8.44
CA TYR A 36 -3.82 -6.21 -8.72
C TYR A 36 -2.76 -5.60 -9.64
N LEU A 37 -3.15 -4.85 -10.67
CA LEU A 37 -2.20 -4.18 -11.55
C LEU A 37 -1.31 -3.20 -10.76
N SER A 38 -1.90 -2.37 -9.90
CA SER A 38 -1.16 -1.44 -9.04
C SER A 38 -0.28 -2.17 -8.02
N SER A 39 -0.77 -3.27 -7.44
CA SER A 39 0.00 -4.10 -6.51
C SER A 39 1.23 -4.71 -7.18
N GLN A 40 1.06 -5.32 -8.36
CA GLN A 40 2.15 -5.94 -9.10
C GLN A 40 3.15 -4.90 -9.62
N ALA A 41 2.68 -3.74 -10.09
CA ALA A 41 3.55 -2.64 -10.49
C ALA A 41 4.40 -2.15 -9.31
N SER A 42 3.79 -2.01 -8.12
CA SER A 42 4.50 -1.62 -6.90
C SER A 42 5.52 -2.67 -6.45
N ALA A 43 5.22 -3.96 -6.60
CA ALA A 43 6.15 -5.05 -6.29
C ALA A 43 7.41 -5.04 -7.18
N ILE A 44 7.27 -4.58 -8.44
CA ILE A 44 8.40 -4.43 -9.37
C ILE A 44 9.16 -3.13 -9.08
N ALA A 45 8.44 -2.01 -8.89
CA ALA A 45 9.05 -0.69 -8.71
C ALA A 45 9.73 -0.53 -7.33
N GLY A 46 9.18 -1.16 -6.28
CA GLY A 46 9.64 -1.03 -4.90
C GLY A 46 11.11 -1.35 -4.70
N PRO A 47 11.60 -2.55 -5.10
CA PRO A 47 13.00 -2.92 -4.96
C PRO A 47 13.95 -2.03 -5.77
N ILE A 48 13.53 -1.59 -6.96
CA ILE A 48 14.34 -0.72 -7.82
C ILE A 48 14.53 0.65 -7.14
N MET A 49 13.46 1.23 -6.59
CA MET A 49 13.52 2.50 -5.87
C MET A 49 14.34 2.37 -4.58
N ALA A 50 14.09 1.34 -3.78
CA ALA A 50 14.85 1.09 -2.54
C ALA A 50 16.35 0.89 -2.82
N GLY A 51 16.70 0.12 -3.84
CA GLY A 51 18.09 -0.11 -4.25
C GLY A 51 18.81 1.16 -4.70
N LYS A 52 18.13 2.01 -5.49
CA LYS A 52 18.68 3.32 -5.90
C LYS A 52 18.90 4.25 -4.70
N ILE A 53 17.95 4.29 -3.76
CA ILE A 53 18.06 5.13 -2.56
C ILE A 53 19.26 4.68 -1.73
N ILE A 54 19.42 3.38 -1.46
CA ILE A 54 20.56 2.86 -0.70
C ILE A 54 21.89 3.20 -1.40
N GLN A 55 21.96 3.10 -2.72
CA GLN A 55 23.16 3.46 -3.49
C GLN A 55 23.51 4.96 -3.39
N ILE A 56 22.51 5.85 -3.42
CA ILE A 56 22.72 7.31 -3.30
C ILE A 56 23.22 7.67 -1.88
N PHE A 57 22.73 6.97 -0.85
CA PHE A 57 23.13 7.19 0.54
C PHE A 57 24.35 6.36 0.98
N HIS A 58 25.34 6.19 0.09
CA HIS A 58 26.63 5.54 0.40
C HIS A 58 26.50 4.08 0.90
N ASN A 59 25.49 3.35 0.43
CA ASN A 59 25.24 1.95 0.80
C ASN A 59 24.84 1.74 2.27
N ASP A 60 24.28 2.77 2.92
CA ASP A 60 23.70 2.64 4.25
C ASP A 60 22.33 1.95 4.18
N TYR A 61 22.28 0.69 4.62
CA TYR A 61 21.05 -0.11 4.68
C TYR A 61 20.00 0.44 5.66
N GLY A 62 20.38 1.33 6.59
CA GLY A 62 19.44 2.06 7.44
C GLY A 62 18.49 2.95 6.65
N THR A 63 18.92 3.45 5.47
CA THR A 63 18.08 4.27 4.60
C THR A 63 16.90 3.50 3.99
N GLY A 64 17.01 2.17 3.88
CA GLY A 64 15.90 1.31 3.46
C GLY A 64 14.74 1.31 4.46
N PHE A 65 15.03 1.38 5.76
CA PHE A 65 14.01 1.51 6.81
C PHE A 65 13.31 2.87 6.76
N ILE A 66 14.08 3.95 6.54
CA ILE A 66 13.53 5.30 6.39
C ILE A 66 12.63 5.37 5.15
N TYR A 67 13.06 4.78 4.04
CA TYR A 67 12.25 4.69 2.83
C TYR A 67 10.90 4.01 3.09
N GLY A 68 10.90 2.86 3.78
CA GLY A 68 9.66 2.16 4.16
C GLY A 68 8.75 2.99 5.08
N ALA A 69 9.33 3.73 6.04
CA ALA A 69 8.55 4.61 6.92
C ALA A 69 7.91 5.76 6.13
N VAL A 70 8.66 6.39 5.22
CA VAL A 70 8.16 7.50 4.39
C VAL A 70 7.04 7.04 3.47
N THR A 71 7.16 5.88 2.84
CA THR A 71 6.10 5.36 1.95
C THR A 71 4.81 5.04 2.72
N LEU A 72 4.90 4.56 3.96
CA LEU A 72 3.73 4.37 4.82
C LEU A 72 3.07 5.69 5.23
N VAL A 73 3.86 6.73 5.52
CA VAL A 73 3.32 8.09 5.79
C VAL A 73 2.61 8.65 4.57
N ILE A 74 3.18 8.47 3.38
CA ILE A 74 2.54 8.87 2.11
C ILE A 74 1.24 8.08 1.90
N ALA A 75 1.23 6.78 2.15
CA ALA A 75 0.01 5.98 2.07
C ALA A 75 -1.07 6.47 3.05
N LEU A 76 -0.70 6.78 4.30
CA LEU A 76 -1.62 7.36 5.28
C LEU A 76 -2.21 8.70 4.81
N PHE A 77 -1.38 9.55 4.19
CA PHE A 77 -1.84 10.82 3.62
C PHE A 77 -2.89 10.59 2.52
N PHE A 78 -2.66 9.64 1.60
CA PHE A 78 -3.64 9.32 0.56
C PHE A 78 -4.93 8.72 1.14
N MET A 79 -4.81 7.85 2.14
CA MET A 79 -5.96 7.24 2.82
C MET A 79 -6.84 8.27 3.53
N TRP A 80 -6.28 9.41 3.97
CA TRP A 80 -7.07 10.49 4.59
C TRP A 80 -8.09 11.12 3.64
N PHE A 81 -7.86 11.06 2.33
CA PHE A 81 -8.82 11.55 1.33
C PHE A 81 -9.90 10.53 0.97
N VAL A 82 -9.77 9.27 1.40
CA VAL A 82 -10.74 8.22 1.15
C VAL A 82 -11.91 8.39 2.13
N ARG A 83 -13.04 8.88 1.61
CA ARG A 83 -14.29 9.15 2.37
C ARG A 83 -15.41 8.14 2.08
N ARG A 84 -15.14 7.04 1.37
CA ARG A 84 -16.12 5.98 1.07
C ARG A 84 -15.43 4.63 1.13
N GLY A 85 -16.06 3.68 1.82
CA GLY A 85 -15.46 2.41 2.27
C GLY A 85 -15.64 2.17 3.78
N GLU A 86 -16.30 3.09 4.49
CA GLU A 86 -16.79 2.86 5.85
C GLU A 86 -17.92 1.81 5.81
N ALA A 87 -17.77 0.76 6.64
CA ALA A 87 -18.80 -0.25 6.83
C ALA A 87 -20.12 0.47 7.11
N LEU A 88 -21.17 0.15 6.35
CA LEU A 88 -22.52 0.65 6.55
C LEU A 88 -22.85 0.50 8.04
N THR A 89 -22.84 1.63 8.76
CA THR A 89 -23.40 1.67 10.10
C THR A 89 -24.87 1.96 9.85
N ASP A 90 -25.67 0.88 9.86
CA ASP A 90 -27.14 0.81 9.73
C ASP A 90 -27.87 1.94 8.96
#